data_AF-C0PTS9-F1
#
_entry.id   AF-C0PTS9-F1
#
_cell.length_a   1.000
_cell.length_b   1.000
_cell.length_c   1.000
_cell.angle_alpha   90.00
_cell.angle_beta   90.00
_cell.angle_gamma   90.00
#
_symmetry.space_group_name_H-M   'P 1'
#
loop_
_entity.id
_entity.type
_entity.pdbx_description
1 polymer ?
#
loop_
_entity_poly.entity_id
_entity_poly.type
_entity_poly.pdbx_seq_one_letter_code
_entity_poly.pdbx_strand_id
1 'polypeptide(L)'
;MFSRPKQQTIFLINNYDMILAVLKEAGTEGGKTQLQFEELLKSNTTVFVEELLLEHFNDLIRFVKTRAGEETSSSSERPVTVNEVEPLVKDFASRWKGTIEVMHKDVITSFSNFLCGMEILKAALTQLLLYYTRLSDCIKRIGGGSALNKELVSISSIMYEIKKYSRTF
;
A
#
# COMPACT_ATOMS: atom_id res chain seq x y z
N MET A 1 19.83 -11.63 -13.25
CA MET A 1 18.59 -10.83 -13.41
C MET A 1 17.71 -11.13 -12.20
N PHE A 2 17.10 -10.12 -11.55
CA PHE A 2 16.25 -10.36 -10.37
C PHE A 2 15.05 -11.23 -10.74
N SER A 3 14.76 -12.25 -9.93
CA SER A 3 13.72 -13.24 -10.23
C SER A 3 12.35 -12.88 -9.66
N ARG A 4 12.29 -11.96 -8.69
CA ARG A 4 11.04 -11.54 -8.02
C ARG A 4 10.62 -10.14 -8.47
N PRO A 5 9.33 -9.92 -8.81
CA PRO A 5 8.82 -8.61 -9.24
C PRO A 5 9.17 -7.48 -8.25
N LYS A 6 8.95 -7.68 -6.94
CA LYS A 6 9.32 -6.70 -5.91
C LYS A 6 10.80 -6.30 -5.92
N GLN A 7 11.72 -7.27 -6.10
CA GLN A 7 13.16 -6.99 -6.19
C GLN A 7 13.52 -6.19 -7.45
N GLN A 8 12.85 -6.46 -8.57
CA GLN A 8 13.01 -5.67 -9.80
C GLN A 8 12.57 -4.22 -9.57
N THR A 9 11.43 -4.00 -8.91
CA THR A 9 10.96 -2.64 -8.60
C THR A 9 11.89 -1.90 -7.65
N ILE A 10 12.45 -2.57 -6.63
CA ILE A 10 13.43 -1.96 -5.71
C ILE A 10 14.66 -1.48 -6.50
N PHE A 11 15.19 -2.34 -7.38
CA PHE A 11 16.33 -1.98 -8.21
C PHE A 11 16.02 -0.76 -9.09
N LEU A 12 14.89 -0.75 -9.79
CA LEU A 12 14.50 0.34 -10.67
C LEU A 12 14.33 1.66 -9.90
N ILE A 13 13.63 1.64 -8.77
CA ILE A 13 13.42 2.82 -7.92
C ILE A 13 14.76 3.41 -7.45
N ASN A 14 15.67 2.58 -6.91
CA ASN A 14 16.97 3.07 -6.44
C ASN A 14 17.80 3.69 -7.57
N ASN A 15 17.76 3.11 -8.78
CA ASN A 15 18.47 3.67 -9.93
C ASN A 15 17.84 4.97 -10.43
N TYR A 16 16.51 5.05 -10.52
CA TYR A 16 15.83 6.26 -10.95
C TYR A 16 16.04 7.40 -9.95
N ASP A 17 15.96 7.11 -8.64
CA ASP A 17 16.25 8.08 -7.59
C ASP A 17 17.69 8.62 -7.69
N MET A 18 18.68 7.75 -7.90
CA MET A 18 20.07 8.17 -8.11
C MET A 18 20.24 9.05 -9.36
N ILE A 19 19.62 8.67 -10.48
CA ILE A 19 19.67 9.47 -11.71
C ILE A 19 19.07 10.86 -11.47
N LEU A 20 17.92 10.93 -10.79
CA LEU A 20 17.27 12.19 -10.47
C LEU A 20 18.12 13.06 -9.53
N ALA A 21 18.80 12.47 -8.56
CA ALA A 21 19.72 13.18 -7.69
C ALA A 21 20.87 13.84 -8.49
N VAL A 22 21.50 13.08 -9.40
CA VAL A 22 22.58 13.58 -10.26
C VAL A 22 22.09 14.67 -11.22
N LEU A 23 20.93 14.48 -11.85
CA LEU A 23 20.34 15.47 -12.77
C LEU A 23 20.03 16.79 -12.04
N LYS A 24 19.55 16.71 -10.80
CA LYS A 24 19.27 17.88 -9.96
C LYS A 24 20.54 18.64 -9.57
N GLU A 25 21.62 17.92 -9.24
CA GLU A 25 22.92 18.53 -8.92
C GLU A 25 23.58 19.19 -10.13
N ALA A 26 23.38 18.65 -11.34
CA ALA A 26 23.93 19.20 -12.57
C ALA A 26 23.35 20.57 -12.97
N GLY A 27 22.36 21.10 -12.24
CA GLY A 27 21.80 22.44 -12.46
C GLY A 27 21.01 22.59 -13.76
N THR A 28 20.83 21.51 -14.52
CA THR A 28 19.85 21.48 -15.60
C THR A 28 18.47 21.48 -14.98
N GLU A 29 17.58 22.41 -15.36
CA GLU A 29 16.15 22.37 -15.00
C GLU A 29 15.46 21.17 -15.67
N GLY A 30 15.97 19.96 -15.44
CA GLY A 30 15.42 18.65 -15.77
C GLY A 30 15.14 18.30 -17.22
N GLY A 31 14.88 19.28 -18.07
CA GLY A 31 14.26 19.14 -19.36
C GLY A 31 13.14 18.09 -19.35
N LYS A 32 13.03 17.40 -20.48
CA LYS A 32 12.12 16.26 -20.65
C LYS A 32 12.64 14.99 -19.94
N THR A 33 13.96 14.86 -19.76
CA THR A 33 14.59 13.65 -19.23
C THR A 33 14.31 13.45 -17.74
N GLN A 34 14.41 14.51 -16.92
CA GLN A 34 14.07 14.43 -15.50
C GLN A 34 12.59 14.08 -15.32
N LEU A 35 11.69 14.73 -16.05
CA LEU A 35 10.26 14.41 -16.00
C LEU A 35 9.98 12.94 -16.32
N GLN A 36 10.66 12.39 -17.33
CA GLN A 36 10.55 10.95 -17.66
C GLN A 36 11.00 10.06 -16.49
N PHE A 37 12.12 10.37 -15.84
CA PHE A 37 12.58 9.59 -14.69
C PHE A 37 11.70 9.76 -13.45
N GLU A 38 11.11 10.93 -13.23
CA GLU A 38 10.11 11.16 -12.17
C GLU A 38 8.85 10.33 -12.40
N GLU A 39 8.36 10.25 -13.64
CA GLU A 39 7.22 9.40 -14.01
C GLU A 39 7.55 7.91 -13.84
N LEU A 40 8.74 7.48 -14.27
CA LEU A 40 9.21 6.11 -14.09
C LEU A 40 9.35 5.75 -12.62
N LEU A 41 9.91 6.64 -11.80
CA LEU A 41 10.00 6.49 -10.35
C LEU A 41 8.61 6.35 -9.73
N LYS A 42 7.68 7.26 -10.04
CA LYS A 42 6.31 7.23 -9.52
C LYS A 42 5.57 5.95 -9.91
N SER A 43 5.70 5.51 -11.17
CA SER A 43 5.08 4.28 -11.67
C SER A 43 5.60 3.06 -10.91
N ASN A 44 6.93 2.94 -10.76
CA ASN A 44 7.53 1.81 -10.05
C ASN A 44 7.25 1.84 -8.55
N THR A 45 7.18 3.02 -7.93
CA THR A 45 6.72 3.16 -6.54
C THR A 45 5.30 2.64 -6.37
N THR A 46 4.39 2.91 -7.32
CA THR A 46 3.02 2.39 -7.28
C THR A 46 3.00 0.86 -7.34
N VAL A 47 3.82 0.26 -8.21
CA VAL A 47 3.94 -1.21 -8.31
C VAL A 47 4.53 -1.80 -7.03
N PHE A 48 5.62 -1.23 -6.51
CA PHE A 48 6.24 -1.68 -5.27
C PHE A 48 5.28 -1.61 -4.07
N VAL A 49 4.54 -0.50 -3.94
CA VAL A 49 3.53 -0.31 -2.88
C VAL A 49 2.49 -1.42 -2.94
N GLU A 50 1.98 -1.74 -4.13
CA GLU A 50 0.99 -2.79 -4.30
C GLU A 50 1.56 -4.16 -3.93
N GLU A 51 2.75 -4.52 -4.42
CA GLU A 51 3.44 -5.77 -4.08
C GLU A 51 3.70 -5.89 -2.56
N LEU A 52 4.19 -4.83 -1.93
CA LEU A 52 4.44 -4.78 -0.48
C LEU A 52 3.15 -5.03 0.32
N LEU A 53 2.04 -4.43 -0.11
CA LEU A 53 0.76 -4.62 0.56
C LEU A 53 0.18 -6.01 0.29
N LEU A 54 0.35 -6.57 -0.91
CA LEU A 54 -0.11 -7.91 -1.26
C LEU A 54 0.63 -9.02 -0.50
N GLU A 55 1.90 -8.83 -0.17
CA GLU A 55 2.65 -9.78 0.69
C GLU A 55 2.03 -9.94 2.08
N HIS A 56 1.35 -8.91 2.56
CA HIS A 56 0.80 -8.90 3.92
C HIS A 56 -0.72 -8.97 3.98
N PHE A 57 -1.45 -8.37 3.05
CA PHE A 57 -2.91 -8.20 3.13
C PHE A 57 -3.63 -8.70 1.87
N ASN A 58 -3.10 -9.75 1.21
CA ASN A 58 -3.61 -10.29 -0.05
C ASN A 58 -5.14 -10.49 -0.05
N ASP A 59 -5.66 -11.23 0.94
CA ASP A 59 -7.07 -11.61 0.97
C ASP A 59 -7.99 -10.40 1.16
N LEU A 60 -7.57 -9.45 2.02
CA LEU A 60 -8.29 -8.19 2.23
C LEU A 60 -8.34 -7.37 0.93
N ILE A 61 -7.20 -7.21 0.26
CA ILE A 61 -7.09 -6.43 -0.97
C ILE A 61 -7.91 -7.07 -2.09
N ARG A 62 -7.77 -8.39 -2.29
CA ARG A 62 -8.54 -9.15 -3.28
C ARG A 62 -10.04 -9.02 -3.04
N PHE A 63 -10.48 -9.12 -1.78
CA PHE A 63 -11.87 -8.92 -1.41
C PHE A 63 -12.37 -7.54 -1.84
N VAL A 64 -11.64 -6.48 -1.47
CA VAL A 64 -12.03 -5.09 -1.78
C VAL A 64 -12.04 -4.82 -3.28
N LYS A 65 -11.04 -5.28 -4.04
CA LYS A 65 -10.96 -5.09 -5.49
C LYS A 65 -12.06 -5.84 -6.25
N THR A 66 -12.37 -7.07 -5.82
CA THR A 66 -13.49 -7.85 -6.38
C THR A 66 -14.80 -7.10 -6.20
N ARG A 67 -15.01 -6.47 -5.03
CA ARG A 67 -16.23 -5.69 -4.74
C ARG A 67 -16.30 -4.34 -5.43
N ALA A 68 -15.15 -3.75 -5.79
CA ALA A 68 -15.08 -2.53 -6.58
C ALA A 68 -15.26 -2.76 -8.10
N GLY A 69 -15.34 -4.01 -8.56
CA GLY A 69 -15.40 -4.36 -9.98
C GLY A 69 -14.06 -4.21 -10.71
N GLU A 70 -12.96 -4.05 -9.98
CA GLU A 70 -11.62 -3.82 -10.53
C GLU A 70 -10.99 -5.12 -11.09
N GLU A 71 -11.49 -6.32 -10.72
CA GLU A 71 -10.91 -7.62 -11.11
C GLU A 71 -11.84 -8.57 -11.89
N THR A 72 -13.05 -8.15 -12.33
CA THR A 72 -13.90 -9.06 -13.13
C THR A 72 -14.94 -8.36 -14.01
N SER A 73 -14.87 -8.61 -15.32
CA SER A 73 -15.85 -8.21 -16.34
C SER A 73 -17.14 -9.07 -16.33
N SER A 74 -17.41 -9.82 -15.27
CA SER A 74 -18.60 -10.66 -15.19
C SER A 74 -19.08 -10.80 -13.76
N SER A 75 -20.29 -10.27 -13.54
CA SER A 75 -21.32 -10.71 -12.59
C SER A 75 -20.85 -11.49 -11.36
N SER A 76 -20.74 -10.81 -10.22
CA SER A 76 -20.96 -11.47 -8.93
C SER A 76 -21.87 -10.63 -8.04
N GLU A 77 -23.15 -10.57 -8.43
CA GLU A 77 -24.30 -10.19 -7.61
C GLU A 77 -24.54 -11.15 -6.42
N ARG A 78 -23.57 -12.03 -6.08
CA ARG A 78 -23.72 -12.90 -4.91
C ARG A 78 -23.61 -12.04 -3.65
N PRO A 79 -24.64 -12.05 -2.77
CA PRO A 79 -24.60 -11.31 -1.52
C PRO A 79 -23.44 -11.83 -0.68
N VAL A 80 -22.61 -10.93 -0.18
CA VAL A 80 -21.53 -11.26 0.77
C VAL A 80 -22.17 -11.68 2.08
N THR A 81 -21.63 -12.70 2.72
CA THR A 81 -22.05 -13.04 4.08
C THR A 81 -21.05 -12.52 5.11
N VAL A 82 -21.51 -12.29 6.35
CA VAL A 82 -20.64 -11.90 7.46
C VAL A 82 -19.50 -12.89 7.64
N ASN A 83 -19.76 -14.19 7.48
CA ASN A 83 -18.77 -15.27 7.61
C ASN A 83 -17.61 -15.18 6.61
N GLU A 84 -17.82 -14.57 5.43
CA GLU A 84 -16.73 -14.37 4.45
C GLU A 84 -15.80 -13.21 4.84
N VAL A 85 -16.32 -12.23 5.58
CA VAL A 85 -15.59 -10.97 5.88
C VAL A 85 -15.02 -10.96 7.29
N GLU A 86 -15.67 -11.65 8.23
CA GLU A 86 -15.24 -11.76 9.63
C GLU A 86 -13.77 -12.18 9.77
N PRO A 87 -13.26 -13.21 9.06
CA PRO A 87 -11.85 -13.59 9.16
C PRO A 87 -10.90 -12.46 8.74
N LEU A 88 -11.26 -11.69 7.70
CA LEU A 88 -10.45 -10.57 7.21
C LEU A 88 -10.36 -9.44 8.24
N VAL A 89 -11.49 -9.15 8.92
CA VAL A 89 -11.56 -8.11 9.96
C VAL A 89 -10.73 -8.53 11.17
N LYS A 90 -10.91 -9.76 11.66
CA LYS A 90 -10.17 -10.30 12.81
C LYS A 90 -8.67 -10.37 12.54
N ASP A 91 -8.31 -10.88 11.37
CA ASP A 91 -6.92 -10.98 10.94
C ASP A 91 -6.27 -9.58 10.90
N PHE A 92 -6.88 -8.62 10.20
CA PHE A 92 -6.38 -7.24 10.17
C PHE A 92 -6.23 -6.66 11.57
N ALA A 93 -7.28 -6.73 12.40
CA ALA A 93 -7.29 -6.18 13.75
C ALA A 93 -6.18 -6.74 14.63
N SER A 94 -5.85 -8.03 14.47
CA SER A 94 -4.82 -8.70 15.27
C SER A 94 -3.38 -8.29 14.93
N ARG A 95 -3.08 -7.97 13.66
CA ARG A 95 -1.68 -7.86 13.20
C ARG A 95 -1.31 -6.59 12.46
N TRP A 96 -2.25 -5.68 12.18
CA TRP A 96 -1.98 -4.50 11.35
C TRP A 96 -0.82 -3.64 11.88
N LYS A 97 -0.73 -3.39 13.20
CA LYS A 97 0.36 -2.59 13.79
C LYS A 97 1.73 -3.23 13.61
N GLY A 98 1.85 -4.51 13.93
CA GLY A 98 3.10 -5.25 13.77
C GLY A 98 3.51 -5.35 12.30
N THR A 99 2.53 -5.50 11.41
CA THR A 99 2.77 -5.52 9.95
C THR A 99 3.30 -4.17 9.45
N ILE A 100 2.77 -3.05 9.94
CA ILE A 100 3.31 -1.71 9.63
C ILE A 100 4.79 -1.61 10.04
N GLU A 101 5.16 -2.14 11.21
CA GLU A 101 6.57 -2.16 11.65
C GLU A 101 7.47 -3.04 10.76
N VAL A 102 6.94 -4.15 10.25
CA VAL A 102 7.66 -5.01 9.30
C VAL A 102 7.85 -4.29 7.96
N MET A 103 6.79 -3.71 7.40
CA MET A 103 6.84 -2.92 6.16
C MET A 103 7.82 -1.76 6.28
N HIS A 104 7.81 -1.08 7.43
CA HIS A 104 8.74 -0.03 7.78
C HIS A 104 10.20 -0.47 7.67
N LYS A 105 10.55 -1.58 8.33
CA LYS A 105 11.91 -2.15 8.28
C LYS A 105 12.31 -2.54 6.87
N ASP A 106 11.41 -3.18 6.13
CA ASP A 106 11.65 -3.61 4.76
C ASP A 106 11.97 -2.42 3.84
N VAL A 107 11.19 -1.34 3.93
CA VAL A 107 11.44 -0.09 3.18
C VAL A 107 12.80 0.52 3.56
N ILE A 108 13.12 0.64 4.87
CA ILE A 108 14.43 1.16 5.32
C ILE A 108 15.58 0.37 4.73
N THR A 109 15.47 -0.95 4.68
CA THR A 109 16.55 -1.81 4.19
C THR A 109 16.62 -1.88 2.67
N SER A 110 15.55 -1.51 1.97
CA SER A 110 15.44 -1.64 0.51
C SER A 110 15.91 -0.40 -0.26
N PHE A 111 15.77 0.80 0.31
CA PHE A 111 16.03 2.05 -0.40
C PHE A 111 17.21 2.81 0.19
N SER A 112 18.18 3.14 -0.67
CA SER A 112 19.43 3.81 -0.24
C SER A 112 19.23 5.29 0.09
N ASN A 113 18.24 5.93 -0.55
CA ASN A 113 17.84 7.29 -0.24
C ASN A 113 16.70 7.30 0.78
N PHE A 114 16.99 7.89 1.93
CA PHE A 114 16.07 7.98 3.04
C PHE A 114 14.76 8.73 2.71
N LEU A 115 14.84 9.86 2.00
CA LEU A 115 13.64 10.63 1.62
C LEU A 115 12.76 9.85 0.65
N CYS A 116 13.39 9.13 -0.28
CA CYS A 116 12.71 8.23 -1.22
C CYS A 116 11.98 7.11 -0.47
N GLY A 117 12.68 6.43 0.45
CA GLY A 117 12.08 5.39 1.31
C GLY A 117 10.90 5.92 2.13
N MET A 118 11.02 7.12 2.72
CA MET A 118 9.95 7.73 3.50
C MET A 118 8.68 7.99 2.67
N GLU A 119 8.82 8.56 1.46
CA GLU A 119 7.68 8.78 0.58
C GLU A 119 7.05 7.47 0.08
N ILE A 120 7.85 6.42 -0.15
CA ILE A 120 7.36 5.08 -0.49
C ILE A 120 6.55 4.48 0.66
N LEU A 121 7.05 4.52 1.90
CA LEU A 121 6.30 4.02 3.04
C LEU A 121 5.00 4.79 3.24
N LYS A 122 5.05 6.12 3.14
CA LYS A 122 3.86 6.97 3.24
C LYS A 122 2.83 6.62 2.16
N ALA A 123 3.26 6.35 0.93
CA ALA A 123 2.38 5.88 -0.13
C ALA A 123 1.76 4.52 0.23
N ALA A 124 2.55 3.56 0.72
CA ALA A 124 2.06 2.25 1.15
C ALA A 124 1.03 2.33 2.27
N LEU A 125 1.30 3.14 3.29
CA LEU A 125 0.40 3.33 4.43
C LEU A 125 -0.89 4.07 4.05
N THR A 126 -0.79 5.04 3.13
CA THR A 126 -1.96 5.71 2.57
C THR A 126 -2.83 4.72 1.79
N GLN A 127 -2.21 3.89 0.95
CA GLN A 127 -2.92 2.88 0.17
C GLN A 127 -3.56 1.79 1.07
N LEU A 128 -2.87 1.36 2.14
CA LEU A 128 -3.44 0.48 3.17
C LEU A 128 -4.69 1.08 3.80
N LEU A 129 -4.65 2.37 4.16
CA LEU A 129 -5.81 3.08 4.72
C LEU A 129 -6.98 3.11 3.74
N LEU A 130 -6.72 3.32 2.44
CA LEU A 130 -7.74 3.30 1.40
C LEU A 130 -8.39 1.92 1.29
N TYR A 131 -7.60 0.84 1.20
CA TYR A 131 -8.14 -0.53 1.17
C TYR A 131 -8.96 -0.85 2.41
N TYR A 132 -8.47 -0.50 3.60
CA TYR A 132 -9.18 -0.75 4.85
C TYR A 132 -10.48 0.07 4.96
N THR A 133 -10.48 1.32 4.50
CA THR A 133 -11.71 2.16 4.47
C THR A 133 -12.76 1.53 3.56
N ARG A 134 -12.36 1.06 2.38
CA ARG A 134 -13.26 0.34 1.46
C ARG A 134 -13.81 -0.95 2.06
N LEU A 135 -12.99 -1.71 2.79
CA LEU A 135 -13.44 -2.90 3.55
C LEU A 135 -14.52 -2.50 4.57
N SER A 136 -14.26 -1.47 5.38
CA SER A 136 -15.20 -0.97 6.39
C SER A 136 -16.54 -0.55 5.77
N ASP A 137 -16.50 0.11 4.62
CA ASP A 137 -17.71 0.53 3.91
C ASP A 137 -18.47 -0.65 3.28
N CYS A 138 -17.76 -1.70 2.83
CA CYS A 138 -18.40 -2.94 2.39
C CYS A 138 -19.18 -3.60 3.53
N ILE A 139 -18.60 -3.68 4.74
CA ILE A 139 -19.22 -4.31 5.91
C ILE A 139 -20.53 -3.62 6.30
N LYS A 140 -20.59 -2.29 6.23
CA LYS A 140 -21.82 -1.52 6.50
C LYS A 140 -22.98 -1.88 5.58
N ARG A 141 -22.70 -2.41 4.38
CA ARG A 141 -23.70 -2.79 3.37
C ARG A 141 -24.14 -4.25 3.49
N ILE A 142 -23.48 -5.05 4.33
CA ILE A 142 -23.78 -6.48 4.51
C ILE A 142 -24.84 -6.65 5.61
N GLY A 143 -25.87 -7.46 5.34
CA GLY A 143 -26.86 -7.84 6.35
C GLY A 143 -26.20 -8.56 7.53
N GLY A 144 -26.36 -8.02 8.75
CA GLY A 144 -25.68 -8.53 9.95
C GLY A 144 -24.25 -8.04 10.16
N GLY A 145 -23.69 -7.22 9.25
CA GLY A 145 -22.33 -6.69 9.34
C GLY A 145 -22.06 -5.83 10.58
N SER A 146 -23.11 -5.27 11.20
CA SER A 146 -23.00 -4.49 12.45
C SER A 146 -22.41 -5.30 13.61
N ALA A 147 -22.50 -6.64 13.57
CA ALA A 147 -21.87 -7.52 14.55
C ALA A 147 -20.34 -7.38 14.57
N LEU A 148 -19.72 -7.05 13.43
CA LEU A 148 -18.27 -6.90 13.27
C LEU A 148 -17.76 -5.51 13.69
N ASN A 149 -18.63 -4.55 13.99
CA ASN A 149 -18.22 -3.18 14.32
C ASN A 149 -17.28 -3.10 15.53
N LYS A 150 -17.38 -4.04 16.48
CA LYS A 150 -16.51 -4.10 17.67
C LYS A 150 -15.09 -4.58 17.34
N GLU A 151 -14.92 -5.29 16.22
CA GLU A 151 -13.65 -5.85 15.78
C GLU A 151 -12.94 -4.93 14.79
N LEU A 152 -13.65 -3.96 14.21
CA LEU A 152 -13.07 -2.93 13.36
C LEU A 152 -12.10 -2.04 14.15
N VAL A 153 -10.88 -1.99 13.65
CA VAL A 153 -9.90 -0.95 14.03
C VAL A 153 -10.43 0.41 13.59
N SER A 154 -10.35 1.41 14.48
CA SER A 154 -10.77 2.76 14.13
C SER A 154 -9.86 3.38 13.07
N ILE A 155 -10.44 4.08 12.08
CA ILE A 155 -9.71 4.84 11.06
C ILE A 155 -8.73 5.83 11.71
N SER A 156 -9.14 6.47 12.81
CA SER A 156 -8.30 7.38 13.59
C SER A 156 -7.06 6.70 14.17
N SER A 157 -7.17 5.46 14.65
CA SER A 157 -6.02 4.68 15.15
C SER A 157 -5.03 4.38 14.04
N ILE A 158 -5.51 4.01 12.85
CA ILE A 158 -4.64 3.77 11.69
C ILE A 158 -3.96 5.08 11.30
N MET A 159 -4.71 6.16 11.12
CA MET A 159 -4.15 7.49 10.80
C MET A 159 -3.11 7.97 11.82
N TYR A 160 -3.32 7.71 13.11
CA TYR A 160 -2.35 8.04 14.15
C TYR A 160 -1.02 7.29 13.92
N GLU A 161 -1.09 5.99 13.64
CA GLU A 161 0.10 5.18 13.38
C GLU A 161 0.80 5.64 12.08
N ILE A 162 0.05 5.96 11.03
CA ILE A 162 0.61 6.54 9.79
C ILE A 162 1.37 7.84 10.08
N LYS A 163 0.78 8.75 10.87
CA LYS A 163 1.43 10.01 11.26
C LYS A 163 2.67 9.79 12.12
N LYS A 164 2.69 8.73 12.94
CA LYS A 164 3.87 8.36 13.72
C LYS A 164 5.00 7.94 12.78
N TYR A 165 4.75 7.02 11.85
CA TYR A 165 5.77 6.59 10.90
C TYR A 165 6.14 7.65 9.85
N SER A 166 5.30 8.66 9.61
CA SER A 166 5.68 9.82 8.78
C SER A 166 6.55 10.83 9.52
N ARG A 167 6.73 10.70 10.85
CA ARG A 167 7.46 11.65 11.72
C ARG A 167 8.65 11.02 12.46
N THR A 168 8.67 9.70 12.57
CA THR A 168 9.63 8.97 13.43
C THR A 168 10.70 8.24 12.61
N PHE A 169 11.04 8.80 11.45
CA PHE A 169 12.19 8.37 10.67
C PHE A 169 13.28 9.42 10.77
#